data_AF-A0A1F6LKP9-F1
#
_entry.id   AF-A0A1F6LKP9-F1
#
_cell.length_a   1.000
_cell.length_b   1.000
_cell.length_c   1.000
_cell.angle_alpha   90.00
_cell.angle_beta   90.00
_cell.angle_gamma   90.00
#
_symmetry.space_group_name_H-M   'P 1'
#
loop_
_entity.id
_entity.type
_entity.pdbx_description
1 polymer ?
#
loop_
_entity_poly.entity_id
_entity_poly.type
_entity_poly.pdbx_seq_one_letter_code
_entity_poly.pdbx_strand_id
1 'polypeptide(L)'
;MIHKDILIKFEVEGVCFKAVGFLEKGNLSVSGDEMLRRVSDAIGEEDGKFLDECVSQDWSRDLWLYRLATAKLYSDGSRRILYFSRYNNSWNRGWGRLGGSWGKNSLVICRCA
;
A
#
# COMPACT_ATOMS: atom_id res chain seq x y z
N MET A 1 16.43 -1.10 -11.93
CA MET A 1 15.06 -0.57 -11.83
C MET A 1 14.92 0.10 -10.47
N ILE A 2 14.59 1.39 -10.45
CA ILE A 2 14.36 2.16 -9.22
C ILE A 2 12.87 2.03 -8.93
N HIS A 3 12.47 1.55 -7.74
CA HIS A 3 11.03 1.40 -7.45
C HIS A 3 10.35 2.73 -7.17
N LYS A 4 11.08 3.78 -6.76
CA LYS A 4 10.52 5.14 -6.63
C LYS A 4 9.83 5.68 -7.89
N ASP A 5 10.20 5.17 -9.06
CA ASP A 5 9.59 5.60 -10.34
C ASP A 5 8.23 4.92 -10.60
N ILE A 6 7.83 3.94 -9.79
CA ILE A 6 6.53 3.28 -9.92
C ILE A 6 5.44 4.20 -9.40
N LEU A 7 4.52 4.54 -10.29
CA LEU A 7 3.30 5.29 -10.02
C LEU A 7 2.15 4.64 -10.81
N ILE A 8 1.29 3.89 -10.13
CA ILE A 8 0.13 3.25 -10.76
C ILE A 8 -1.13 3.92 -10.23
N LYS A 9 -1.88 4.60 -11.10
CA LYS A 9 -3.17 5.19 -10.74
C LYS A 9 -4.28 4.14 -10.84
N PHE A 10 -5.25 4.21 -9.95
CA PHE A 10 -6.43 3.36 -9.96
C PHE A 10 -7.62 4.08 -9.32
N GLU A 11 -8.82 3.62 -9.64
CA GLU A 11 -10.06 4.21 -9.13
C GLU A 11 -10.87 3.14 -8.40
N VAL A 12 -11.48 3.53 -7.28
CA VAL A 12 -12.39 2.68 -6.50
C VAL A 12 -13.62 3.51 -6.19
N GLU A 13 -14.79 3.10 -6.69
CA GLU A 13 -16.06 3.82 -6.51
C GLU A 13 -15.97 5.33 -6.80
N GLY A 14 -15.34 5.72 -7.91
CA GLY A 14 -15.18 7.13 -8.30
C GLY A 14 -14.08 7.90 -7.55
N VAL A 15 -13.37 7.24 -6.62
CA VAL A 15 -12.27 7.85 -5.87
C VAL A 15 -10.93 7.46 -6.47
N CYS A 16 -10.13 8.46 -6.84
CA CYS A 16 -8.80 8.25 -7.43
C CYS A 16 -7.73 8.06 -6.37
N PHE A 17 -6.95 6.98 -6.54
CA PHE A 17 -5.76 6.66 -5.77
C PHE A 17 -4.55 6.42 -6.67
N LYS A 18 -3.36 6.45 -6.05
CA LYS A 18 -2.10 6.08 -6.68
C LYS A 18 -1.32 5.13 -5.77
N ALA A 19 -0.73 4.08 -6.34
CA ALA A 19 0.24 3.21 -5.68
C ALA A 19 1.64 3.66 -6.07
N VAL A 20 2.45 4.01 -5.08
CA VAL A 20 3.76 4.65 -5.24
C VAL A 20 4.85 3.73 -4.69
N GLY A 21 5.93 3.55 -5.43
CA GLY A 21 7.09 2.83 -4.92
C GLY A 21 8.00 3.72 -4.05
N PHE A 22 8.74 3.10 -3.13
CA PHE A 22 9.53 3.80 -2.12
C PHE A 22 11.02 3.41 -2.10
N LEU A 23 11.41 2.33 -2.80
CA LEU A 23 12.82 1.91 -2.80
C LEU A 23 13.64 2.76 -3.77
N GLU A 24 14.79 3.19 -3.28
CA GLU A 24 15.85 3.85 -4.05
C GLU A 24 16.76 2.82 -4.70
N LYS A 25 17.61 3.28 -5.62
CA LYS A 25 18.60 2.44 -6.29
C LYS A 25 19.51 1.77 -5.25
N GLY A 26 19.59 0.44 -5.28
CA GLY A 26 20.44 -0.36 -4.39
C GLY A 26 19.72 -0.90 -3.15
N ASN A 27 18.52 -0.43 -2.81
CA ASN A 27 17.77 -0.95 -1.67
C ASN A 27 16.97 -2.21 -2.07
N LEU A 28 17.17 -3.30 -1.33
CA LEU A 28 16.37 -4.53 -1.48
C LEU A 28 15.06 -4.46 -0.70
N SER A 29 15.09 -3.82 0.47
CA SER A 29 13.95 -3.55 1.33
C SER A 29 14.25 -2.43 2.33
N VAL A 30 13.21 -1.89 2.97
CA VAL A 30 13.31 -0.98 4.12
C VAL A 30 12.30 -1.36 5.20
N SER A 31 12.39 -0.76 6.39
CA SER A 31 11.33 -0.91 7.40
C SER A 31 10.04 -0.23 6.94
N GLY A 32 8.90 -0.62 7.52
CA GLY A 32 7.62 0.07 7.31
C GLY A 32 7.65 1.51 7.80
N ASP A 33 8.36 1.82 8.89
CA ASP A 33 8.57 3.21 9.33
C ASP A 33 9.29 4.04 8.25
N GLU A 34 10.36 3.50 7.67
CA GLU A 34 11.12 4.16 6.60
C GLU A 34 10.33 4.25 5.29
N MET A 35 9.54 3.22 4.97
CA MET A 35 8.61 3.21 3.84
C MET A 35 7.62 4.38 3.92
N LEU A 36 6.93 4.53 5.06
CA LEU A 36 5.97 5.62 5.26
C LEU A 36 6.66 6.99 5.35
N ARG A 37 7.88 7.06 5.90
CA ARG A 37 8.67 8.31 5.89
C ARG A 37 9.00 8.77 4.47
N ARG A 38 9.23 7.85 3.54
CA ARG A 38 9.55 8.14 2.13
C ARG A 38 8.33 8.53 1.31
N VAL A 39 7.13 8.17 1.76
CA VAL A 39 5.85 8.42 1.08
C VAL A 39 4.90 9.04 2.11
N SER A 40 5.10 10.31 2.40
CA SER A 40 4.39 11.03 3.48
C SER A 40 2.91 11.27 3.20
N ASP A 41 2.46 11.12 1.96
CA ASP A 41 1.07 11.25 1.52
C ASP A 41 0.30 9.90 1.53
N ALA A 42 0.85 8.90 2.21
CA ALA A 42 0.19 7.61 2.41
C ALA A 42 -1.18 7.77 3.05
N ILE A 43 -2.19 7.06 2.52
CA ILE A 43 -3.56 7.15 3.02
C ILE A 43 -3.69 6.61 4.46
N GLY A 44 -4.49 7.29 5.28
CA GLY A 44 -4.68 6.99 6.69
C GLY A 44 -5.95 6.17 7.00
N GLU A 45 -6.52 6.41 8.18
CA GLU A 45 -7.64 5.65 8.75
C GLU A 45 -8.89 5.62 7.86
N GLU A 46 -9.39 6.80 7.45
CA GLU A 46 -10.65 6.93 6.70
C GLU A 46 -10.57 6.24 5.34
N ASP A 47 -9.56 6.59 4.55
CA ASP A 47 -9.30 6.02 3.23
C ASP A 47 -8.94 4.54 3.30
N GLY A 48 -8.14 4.14 4.29
CA GLY A 48 -7.79 2.74 4.50
C GLY A 48 -9.01 1.90 4.87
N LYS A 49 -9.98 2.46 5.61
CA LYS A 49 -11.26 1.82 5.89
C LYS A 49 -12.15 1.74 4.65
N PHE A 50 -12.24 2.82 3.89
CA PHE A 50 -12.98 2.84 2.62
C PHE A 50 -12.50 1.74 1.66
N LEU A 51 -11.18 1.63 1.44
CA LEU A 51 -10.63 0.57 0.58
C LEU A 51 -10.87 -0.84 1.16
N ASP A 52 -10.87 -0.99 2.49
CA ASP A 52 -11.20 -2.26 3.13
C ASP A 52 -12.66 -2.68 2.89
N GLU A 53 -13.59 -1.73 2.90
CA GLU A 53 -15.00 -1.95 2.55
C GLU A 53 -15.16 -2.31 1.06
N CYS A 54 -14.32 -1.75 0.18
CA CYS A 54 -14.30 -2.02 -1.26
C CYS A 54 -13.36 -3.17 -1.68
N VAL A 55 -12.86 -3.99 -0.75
CA VAL A 55 -11.86 -5.04 -1.03
C VAL A 55 -12.37 -6.15 -1.95
N SER A 56 -13.68 -6.31 -2.12
CA SER A 56 -14.25 -7.28 -3.07
C SER A 56 -14.11 -6.85 -4.54
N GLN A 57 -13.86 -5.56 -4.79
CA GLN A 57 -13.73 -5.00 -6.14
C GLN A 57 -12.34 -5.23 -6.71
N ASP A 58 -12.24 -5.35 -8.03
CA ASP A 58 -10.95 -5.42 -8.70
C ASP A 58 -10.44 -4.01 -9.06
N TRP A 59 -9.49 -3.49 -8.28
CA TRP A 59 -9.02 -2.11 -8.42
C TRP A 59 -8.20 -1.83 -9.68
N SER A 60 -7.32 -2.76 -10.07
CA SER A 60 -6.54 -2.67 -11.33
C SER A 60 -5.69 -3.93 -11.51
N ARG A 61 -5.57 -4.39 -12.78
CA ARG A 61 -4.68 -5.49 -13.16
C ARG A 61 -3.20 -5.21 -12.91
N ASP A 62 -2.80 -3.95 -13.08
CA ASP A 62 -1.40 -3.54 -12.91
C ASP A 62 -0.93 -3.66 -11.45
N LEU A 63 -1.88 -3.72 -10.51
CA LEU A 63 -1.60 -3.83 -9.08
C LEU A 63 -1.48 -5.28 -8.60
N TRP A 64 -1.87 -6.28 -9.40
CA TRP A 64 -2.07 -7.67 -8.95
C TRP A 64 -0.82 -8.33 -8.34
N LEU A 65 0.37 -7.89 -8.73
CA LEU A 65 1.64 -8.44 -8.25
C LEU A 65 2.18 -7.75 -6.99
N TYR A 66 1.50 -6.69 -6.52
CA TYR A 66 1.98 -5.84 -5.45
C TYR A 66 1.18 -6.02 -4.16
N ARG A 67 1.90 -5.90 -3.04
CA ARG A 67 1.34 -5.62 -1.73
C ARG A 67 1.18 -4.11 -1.59
N LEU A 68 -0.03 -3.65 -1.35
CA LEU A 68 -0.37 -2.24 -1.27
C LEU A 68 -0.53 -1.83 0.19
N ALA A 69 0.44 -1.10 0.72
CA ALA A 69 0.46 -0.63 2.10
C ALA A 69 -0.26 0.70 2.26
N THR A 70 -0.84 0.93 3.43
CA THR A 70 -1.39 2.22 3.86
C THR A 70 -0.71 2.68 5.15
N ALA A 71 -1.07 3.87 5.64
CA ALA A 71 -0.71 4.36 6.98
C ALA A 71 -1.78 4.04 8.04
N LYS A 72 -2.86 3.33 7.69
CA LYS A 72 -3.90 2.93 8.65
C LYS A 72 -3.32 1.94 9.66
N LEU A 73 -3.36 2.30 10.94
CA LEU A 73 -2.83 1.50 12.04
C LEU A 73 -3.86 0.48 12.52
N TYR A 74 -3.36 -0.66 13.01
CA TYR A 74 -4.19 -1.62 13.73
C TYR A 74 -4.54 -1.06 15.12
N SER A 75 -5.78 -1.26 15.56
CA SER A 75 -6.35 -0.59 16.74
C SER A 75 -5.82 -1.05 18.09
N ASP A 76 -5.04 -2.14 18.16
CA ASP A 76 -4.54 -2.73 19.41
C ASP A 76 -3.17 -2.20 19.89
N GLY A 77 -2.61 -1.19 19.20
CA GLY A 77 -1.28 -0.63 19.52
C GLY A 77 -0.08 -1.45 19.05
N SER A 78 -0.26 -2.58 18.38
CA SER A 78 0.81 -3.49 17.92
C SER A 78 1.69 -2.97 16.76
N ARG A 79 1.62 -1.67 16.43
CA ARG A 79 2.36 -1.03 15.33
C ARG A 79 2.29 -1.82 14.02
N ARG A 80 1.08 -2.26 13.66
CA ARG A 80 0.79 -2.89 12.38
C ARG A 80 0.03 -1.91 11.50
N ILE A 81 0.31 -1.94 10.20
CA ILE A 81 -0.41 -1.20 9.18
C ILE A 81 -1.21 -2.13 8.29
N LEU A 82 -2.34 -1.62 7.80
CA LEU A 82 -3.16 -2.31 6.82
C LEU A 82 -2.40 -2.43 5.51
N TYR A 83 -2.50 -3.59 4.87
CA TYR A 83 -2.10 -3.76 3.49
C TYR A 83 -3.10 -4.63 2.73
N PHE A 84 -3.04 -4.52 1.42
CA PHE A 84 -3.83 -5.33 0.50
C PHE A 84 -2.91 -6.12 -0.42
N SER A 85 -3.30 -7.34 -0.75
CA SER A 85 -2.61 -8.16 -1.73
C SER A 85 -3.60 -9.07 -2.42
N ARG A 86 -3.37 -9.35 -3.70
CA ARG A 86 -4.24 -10.27 -4.44
C ARG A 86 -3.84 -11.72 -4.20
N TYR A 87 -4.83 -12.59 -4.01
CA TYR A 87 -4.67 -14.04 -3.96
C TYR A 87 -5.89 -14.69 -4.61
N ASN A 88 -5.69 -15.69 -5.48
CA ASN A 88 -6.77 -16.41 -6.18
C ASN A 88 -7.89 -15.52 -6.75
N ASN A 89 -7.51 -14.47 -7.49
CA ASN A 89 -8.41 -13.51 -8.13
C ASN A 89 -9.20 -12.57 -7.22
N SER A 90 -8.93 -12.54 -5.91
CA SER A 90 -9.53 -11.58 -4.99
C SER A 90 -8.48 -10.76 -4.26
N TRP A 91 -8.81 -9.51 -3.95
CA TRP A 91 -8.03 -8.74 -2.99
C TRP A 91 -8.28 -9.27 -1.58
N ASN A 92 -7.21 -9.34 -0.79
CA ASN A 92 -7.25 -9.72 0.60
C ASN A 92 -6.55 -8.64 1.41
N ARG A 93 -7.05 -8.38 2.60
CA ARG A 93 -6.40 -7.52 3.57
C ARG A 93 -5.48 -8.30 4.50
N GLY A 94 -4.46 -7.64 4.99
CA GLY A 94 -3.60 -8.14 6.06
C GLY A 94 -3.02 -7.01 6.88
N TRP A 95 -2.30 -7.38 7.94
CA TRP A 95 -1.68 -6.43 8.86
C TRP A 95 -0.18 -6.69 8.94
N GLY A 96 0.61 -5.73 8.44
CA GLY A 96 2.08 -5.82 8.38
C GLY A 96 2.73 -4.94 9.45
N ARG A 97 3.78 -5.41 10.11
CA ARG A 97 4.47 -4.62 11.15
C ARG A 97 5.25 -3.45 10.53
N LEU A 98 5.21 -2.30 11.18
CA LEU A 98 6.05 -1.15 10.82
C LEU A 98 7.55 -1.44 10.98
N GLY A 99 7.93 -2.22 11.98
CA GLY A 99 9.31 -2.73 12.11
C GLY A 99 9.68 -3.86 11.15
N GLY A 100 8.74 -4.32 10.32
CA GLY A 100 8.94 -5.40 9.35
C GLY A 100 9.61 -4.91 8.05
N SER A 101 10.12 -5.84 7.26
CA SER A 101 10.79 -5.58 5.98
C SER A 101 9.78 -5.47 4.82
N TRP A 102 9.80 -4.35 4.10
CA TRP A 102 8.97 -4.07 2.92
C TRP A 102 9.88 -3.90 1.70
N GLY A 103 9.62 -4.69 0.65
CA GLY A 103 10.52 -4.86 -0.48
C GLY A 103 9.92 -4.45 -1.82
N LYS A 104 10.58 -4.87 -2.91
CA LYS A 104 10.23 -4.53 -4.30
C LYS A 104 8.79 -4.83 -4.72
N ASN A 105 8.14 -5.80 -4.10
CA ASN A 105 6.74 -6.15 -4.38
C ASN A 105 5.78 -5.36 -3.48
N SER A 106 6.22 -4.27 -2.87
CA SER A 106 5.37 -3.42 -2.02
C SER A 106 5.30 -2.01 -2.60
N LEU A 107 4.10 -1.45 -2.59
CA LEU A 107 3.81 -0.06 -2.94
C LEU A 107 3.02 0.58 -1.81
N VAL A 108 3.03 1.90 -1.72
CA VAL A 108 2.25 2.67 -0.74
C VAL A 108 1.10 3.36 -1.45
N ILE A 109 -0.11 3.22 -0.92
CA ILE A 109 -1.30 3.86 -1.49
C ILE A 109 -1.38 5.31 -0.98
N CYS A 110 -1.63 6.23 -1.89
CA CYS A 110 -1.86 7.64 -1.64
C CYS A 110 -3.13 8.07 -2.38
N ARG A 111 -3.76 9.18 -1.97
CA ARG A 111 -4.80 9.84 -2.78
C ARG A 111 -4.18 10.43 -4.05
N CYS A 112 -4.95 10.48 -5.14
CA CYS A 112 -4.63 11.40 -6.23
C CYS A 112 -4.76 12.84 -5.72
N ALA A 113 -3.87 13.73 -6.18
CA ALA A 113 -4.00 15.17 -5.94
C ALA A 113 -5.16 15.75 -6.77
#